data_AF-A0A225AHJ6-F1
#
_entry.id   AF-A0A225AHJ6-F1
#
_cell.length_a   1.000
_cell.length_b   1.000
_cell.length_c   1.000
_cell.angle_alpha   90.00
_cell.angle_beta   90.00
_cell.angle_gamma   90.00
#
_symmetry.space_group_name_H-M   'P 1'
#
loop_
_entity.id
_entity.type
_entity.pdbx_description
1 polymer ?
#
loop_
_entity_poly.entity_id
_entity_poly.type
_entity_poly.pdbx_seq_one_letter_code
_entity_poly.pdbx_strand_id
1 'polypeptide(L)'
;MAAFVRVSGPPNGNFLIGYPGISATLPRVEGRVEIRPSVGITAPVNISLVTVCLQRKETIHPSADSVTKKHLAPPRKEVTELVGKEMLLFRCPAGRDYEEVISMDLPFVLFIPFGRGAQEASRRIPAASLQLPSRTAETFYEIVVTVQQGPSEQRKYAFPVPVCRYDTLSTFGMYNRPETAEKVTDHLVTLGISLPRGSYGPLDPVSVYVRLSPNPDWLGKARKVTINKITIGIDEEIIYNHEGDEPQRKVKTIIKKTETVGMRLPDVGWAANLGLVFPAKDLRDADGILPRGKAAFPAYAVGGFTTTASLYKIEYYLTVKAHLISARDIIIRQPIVVCPIDHAGCKEEMEAIEQCARDAALINPENPMLPHPTIIRFHDHNALAALGVAIVGKQKKPLID
;
A
#
# COMPACT_ATOMS: atom_id res chain seq x y z
N MET A 1 32.42 13.43 15.75
CA MET A 1 31.83 14.34 14.74
C MET A 1 30.79 13.55 13.96
N ALA A 2 29.63 14.15 13.69
CA ALA A 2 28.50 13.41 13.12
C ALA A 2 28.78 12.93 11.69
N ALA A 3 28.29 11.75 11.32
CA ALA A 3 28.28 11.30 9.94
C ALA A 3 27.20 12.05 9.13
N PHE A 4 27.50 12.43 7.89
CA PHE A 4 26.47 12.72 6.89
C PHE A 4 26.10 11.40 6.22
N VAL A 5 24.82 11.05 6.25
CA VAL A 5 24.31 9.79 5.72
C VAL A 5 23.26 10.10 4.66
N ARG A 6 23.40 9.47 3.50
CA ARG A 6 22.44 9.50 2.41
C ARG A 6 22.14 8.08 1.96
N VAL A 7 20.94 7.87 1.42
CA VAL A 7 20.59 6.65 0.71
C VAL A 7 20.34 7.01 -0.76
N SER A 8 20.99 6.30 -1.68
CA SER A 8 20.85 6.47 -3.12
C SER A 8 20.35 5.19 -3.77
N GLY A 9 19.46 5.33 -4.75
CA GLY A 9 18.91 4.21 -5.51
C GLY A 9 19.87 3.77 -6.63
N PRO A 10 19.54 2.67 -7.33
CA PRO A 10 20.25 2.30 -8.55
C PRO A 10 20.18 3.45 -9.59
N PRO A 11 21.20 3.62 -10.44
CA PRO A 11 21.18 4.64 -11.48
C PRO A 11 19.92 4.56 -12.35
N ASN A 12 19.22 5.68 -12.51
CA ASN A 12 17.95 5.78 -13.25
C ASN A 12 16.84 4.82 -12.77
N GLY A 13 16.94 4.29 -11.56
CA GLY A 13 15.98 3.34 -11.00
C GLY A 13 15.33 3.83 -9.71
N ASN A 14 14.19 3.21 -9.38
CA ASN A 14 13.54 3.39 -8.09
C ASN A 14 14.20 2.49 -7.04
N PHE A 15 14.08 2.88 -5.76
CA PHE A 15 14.48 2.02 -4.65
C PHE A 15 13.69 0.71 -4.63
N LEU A 16 12.38 0.79 -4.89
CA LEU A 16 11.50 -0.35 -4.93
C LEU A 16 11.63 -1.06 -6.28
N ILE A 17 12.05 -2.31 -6.24
CA ILE A 17 12.16 -3.21 -7.39
C ILE A 17 11.19 -4.36 -7.22
N GLY A 18 10.54 -4.76 -8.31
CA GLY A 18 9.47 -5.74 -8.27
C GLY A 18 8.12 -5.14 -7.93
N TYR A 19 7.12 -6.01 -7.85
CA TYR A 19 5.72 -5.67 -7.67
C TYR A 19 5.23 -6.25 -6.34
N PRO A 20 5.23 -5.48 -5.24
CA PRO A 20 4.77 -5.97 -3.95
C PRO A 20 3.34 -6.53 -4.04
N GLY A 21 3.14 -7.69 -3.42
CA GLY A 21 1.91 -8.50 -3.55
C GLY A 21 2.00 -9.59 -4.62
N ILE A 22 2.96 -9.53 -5.54
CA ILE A 22 3.20 -10.55 -6.57
C ILE A 22 4.53 -11.27 -6.25
N SER A 23 4.43 -12.45 -5.64
CA SER A 23 5.59 -13.22 -5.17
C SER A 23 6.61 -13.54 -6.26
N ALA A 24 6.15 -13.80 -7.49
CA ALA A 24 7.01 -14.14 -8.63
C ALA A 24 8.00 -13.02 -9.00
N THR A 25 7.76 -11.77 -8.58
CA THR A 25 8.64 -10.63 -8.89
C THR A 25 9.73 -10.38 -7.84
N LEU A 26 9.76 -11.17 -6.75
CA LEU A 26 10.67 -11.00 -5.62
C LEU A 26 10.83 -9.52 -5.20
N PRO A 27 9.74 -8.88 -4.72
CA PRO A 27 9.74 -7.47 -4.41
C PRO A 27 10.77 -7.14 -3.32
N ARG A 28 11.52 -6.06 -3.51
CA ARG A 28 12.65 -5.69 -2.65
C ARG A 28 13.01 -4.22 -2.79
N VAL A 29 13.74 -3.72 -1.81
CA VAL A 29 14.30 -2.37 -1.80
C VAL A 29 15.81 -2.47 -2.01
N GLU A 30 16.31 -1.94 -3.11
CA GLU A 30 17.74 -1.91 -3.43
C GLU A 30 18.28 -0.48 -3.40
N GLY A 31 19.54 -0.35 -2.98
CA GLY A 31 20.22 0.93 -2.98
C GLY A 31 21.59 0.86 -2.35
N ARG A 32 22.08 2.04 -1.97
CA ARG A 32 23.41 2.23 -1.39
C ARG A 32 23.35 3.24 -0.26
N VAL A 33 23.90 2.88 0.89
CA VAL A 33 24.14 3.81 1.99
C VAL A 33 25.46 4.52 1.73
N GLU A 34 25.40 5.83 1.60
CA GLU A 34 26.56 6.71 1.39
C GLU A 34 26.84 7.47 2.69
N ILE A 35 28.02 7.24 3.27
CA ILE A 35 28.49 7.93 4.48
C ILE A 35 29.65 8.85 4.10
N ARG A 36 29.54 10.12 4.50
CA ARG A 36 30.53 11.17 4.28
C ARG A 36 30.74 12.00 5.56
N PRO A 37 31.84 12.75 5.67
CA PRO A 37 32.03 13.76 6.72
C PRO A 37 30.94 14.83 6.67
N SER A 38 30.31 15.15 7.81
CA SER A 38 29.29 16.21 7.89
C SER A 38 29.87 17.62 8.04
N VAL A 39 31.08 17.74 8.60
CA VAL A 39 31.74 19.02 8.90
C VAL A 39 33.17 18.97 8.40
N GLY A 40 33.48 19.90 7.49
CA GLY A 40 34.74 19.90 6.75
C GLY A 40 34.78 18.79 5.70
N ILE A 41 35.33 19.07 4.53
CA ILE A 41 35.31 18.12 3.41
C ILE A 41 36.15 16.86 3.74
N THR A 42 37.06 16.92 4.72
CA THR A 42 38.19 15.98 4.84
C THR A 42 38.45 15.42 6.24
N ALA A 43 37.57 15.71 7.22
CA ALA A 43 37.72 15.15 8.56
C ALA A 43 37.16 13.72 8.58
N PRO A 44 37.93 12.70 8.97
CA PRO A 44 37.43 11.33 8.97
C PRO A 44 36.29 11.14 9.97
N VAL A 45 35.44 10.17 9.66
CA VAL A 45 34.31 9.77 10.49
C VAL A 45 34.62 8.42 11.11
N ASN A 46 34.52 8.34 12.43
CA ASN A 46 34.76 7.10 13.17
C ASN A 46 33.50 6.24 13.08
N ILE A 47 33.55 5.14 12.36
CA ILE A 47 32.41 4.24 12.14
C ILE A 47 32.69 2.87 12.75
N SER A 48 31.75 2.37 13.55
CA SER A 48 31.85 1.09 14.25
C SER A 48 30.87 0.05 13.70
N LEU A 49 29.67 0.49 13.35
CA LEU A 49 28.58 -0.36 12.87
C LEU A 49 27.70 0.44 11.90
N VAL A 50 27.28 -0.20 10.82
CA VAL A 50 26.22 0.30 9.93
C VAL A 50 25.22 -0.83 9.70
N THR A 51 23.96 -0.58 10.05
CA THR A 51 22.84 -1.46 9.69
C THR A 51 21.80 -0.69 8.90
N VAL A 52 21.00 -1.41 8.12
CA VAL A 52 19.88 -0.86 7.38
C VAL A 52 18.67 -1.77 7.51
N CYS A 53 17.49 -1.18 7.69
CA CYS A 53 16.24 -1.91 7.69
C CYS A 53 15.12 -1.11 7.02
N LEU A 54 14.04 -1.79 6.66
CA LEU A 54 12.81 -1.17 6.20
C LEU A 54 11.82 -1.14 7.38
N GLN A 55 11.34 0.04 7.74
CA GLN A 55 10.34 0.20 8.80
C GLN A 55 9.00 0.61 8.18
N ARG A 56 7.94 -0.03 8.65
CA ARG A 56 6.56 0.38 8.40
C ARG A 56 6.09 1.20 9.59
N LYS A 57 5.53 2.37 9.30
CA LYS A 57 4.84 3.21 10.29
C LYS A 57 3.37 3.30 9.95
N GLU A 58 2.55 2.98 10.94
CA GLU A 58 1.11 3.09 10.84
C GLU A 58 0.59 4.02 11.91
N THR A 59 -0.32 4.93 11.53
CA THR A 59 -1.01 5.78 12.50
C THR A 59 -2.50 5.79 12.21
N ILE A 60 -3.31 5.75 13.26
CA ILE A 60 -4.76 5.97 13.16
C ILE A 60 -5.17 7.11 14.08
N HIS A 61 -6.10 7.91 13.60
CA HIS A 61 -6.77 8.96 14.35
C HIS A 61 -8.24 9.01 13.92
N PRO A 62 -9.06 8.05 14.39
CA PRO A 62 -10.47 7.99 14.04
C PRO A 62 -11.15 9.31 14.40
N SER A 63 -11.90 9.90 13.47
CA SER A 63 -12.64 11.13 13.77
C SER A 63 -13.68 10.87 14.88
N ALA A 64 -13.90 11.85 15.77
CA ALA A 64 -15.02 11.76 16.70
C ALA A 64 -16.35 11.83 15.91
N ASP A 65 -17.30 10.95 16.20
CA ASP A 65 -18.58 10.86 15.47
C ASP A 65 -19.54 12.04 15.74
N SER A 66 -19.17 13.01 16.59
CA SER A 66 -20.00 14.18 16.90
C SER A 66 -19.19 15.47 17.07
N VAL A 67 -19.73 16.57 16.53
CA VAL A 67 -19.25 17.95 16.75
C VAL A 67 -19.25 18.33 18.23
N THR A 68 -20.16 17.79 19.04
CA THR A 68 -20.22 18.00 20.50
C THR A 68 -19.17 17.19 21.28
N LYS A 69 -18.53 16.19 20.66
CA LYS A 69 -17.48 15.33 21.26
C LYS A 69 -16.09 15.60 20.68
N LYS A 70 -15.87 16.72 19.99
CA LYS A 70 -14.55 17.08 19.43
C LYS A 70 -13.42 17.15 20.48
N HIS A 71 -13.75 17.33 21.76
CA HIS A 71 -12.78 17.35 22.87
C HIS A 71 -12.43 15.97 23.44
N LEU A 72 -13.02 14.87 22.94
CA LEU A 72 -12.79 13.48 23.40
C LEU A 72 -12.46 12.56 22.22
N ALA A 73 -11.77 13.06 21.19
CA ALA A 73 -11.29 12.17 20.12
C ALA A 73 -10.34 11.11 20.72
N PRO A 74 -10.45 9.84 20.30
CA PRO A 74 -9.53 8.80 20.74
C PRO A 74 -8.08 9.24 20.49
N PRO A 75 -7.15 8.98 21.43
CA PRO A 75 -5.77 9.35 21.23
C PRO A 75 -5.22 8.71 19.95
N ARG A 76 -4.37 9.45 19.24
CA ARG A 76 -3.67 8.95 18.06
C ARG A 76 -2.91 7.68 18.46
N LYS A 77 -3.16 6.58 17.77
CA LYS A 77 -2.40 5.34 17.95
C LYS A 77 -1.39 5.22 16.82
N GLU A 78 -0.16 4.86 17.18
CA GLU A 78 0.96 4.72 16.27
C GLU A 78 1.68 3.41 16.56
N VAL A 79 2.09 2.73 15.50
CA VAL A 79 2.89 1.51 15.55
C VAL A 79 4.00 1.61 14.51
N THR A 80 5.21 1.23 14.92
CA THR A 80 6.36 1.08 14.02
C THR A 80 6.82 -0.37 14.05
N GLU A 81 6.97 -0.99 12.89
CA GLU A 81 7.35 -2.39 12.76
C GLU A 81 8.46 -2.57 11.72
N LEU A 82 9.32 -3.55 11.96
CA LEU A 82 10.31 -4.00 10.99
C LEU A 82 9.63 -4.79 9.87
N VAL A 83 9.95 -4.47 8.62
CA VAL A 83 9.54 -5.22 7.44
C VAL A 83 10.71 -6.09 6.97
N GLY A 84 10.50 -7.41 6.90
CA GLY A 84 11.56 -8.34 6.53
C GLY A 84 12.62 -8.45 7.63
N LYS A 85 13.88 -8.27 7.26
CA LYS A 85 15.04 -8.40 8.15
C LYS A 85 15.90 -7.15 8.12
N GLU A 86 16.53 -6.83 9.26
CA GLU A 86 17.62 -5.87 9.30
C GLU A 86 18.87 -6.47 8.67
N MET A 87 19.57 -5.68 7.86
CA MET A 87 20.80 -6.06 7.19
C MET A 87 21.98 -5.35 7.84
N LEU A 88 22.99 -6.13 8.25
CA LEU A 88 24.29 -5.62 8.65
C LEU A 88 25.10 -5.27 7.41
N LEU A 89 25.46 -4.00 7.24
CA LEU A 89 26.25 -3.55 6.10
C LEU A 89 27.75 -3.44 6.42
N PHE A 90 28.06 -3.03 7.64
CA PHE A 90 29.43 -2.89 8.10
C PHE A 90 29.52 -3.11 9.60
N ARG A 91 30.60 -3.78 10.02
CA ARG A 91 31.02 -3.89 11.42
C ARG A 91 32.54 -3.84 11.45
N CYS A 92 33.11 -3.12 12.41
CA CYS A 92 34.55 -3.13 12.61
C CYS A 92 35.11 -4.53 12.84
N PRO A 93 36.33 -4.82 12.33
CA PRO A 93 37.03 -6.05 12.66
C PRO A 93 37.20 -6.23 14.17
N ALA A 94 37.32 -7.48 14.61
CA ALA A 94 37.57 -7.80 16.02
C ALA A 94 38.83 -7.07 16.52
N GLY A 95 38.73 -6.47 17.71
CA GLY A 95 39.83 -5.72 18.34
C GLY A 95 39.97 -4.26 17.91
N ARG A 96 39.05 -3.73 17.09
CA ARG A 96 38.95 -2.29 16.78
C ARG A 96 37.60 -1.72 17.18
N ASP A 97 37.62 -0.58 17.88
CA ASP A 97 36.40 0.12 18.30
C ASP A 97 35.73 0.87 17.15
N TYR A 98 36.51 1.37 16.19
CA TYR A 98 36.03 2.08 15.00
C TYR A 98 37.05 2.02 13.87
N GLU A 99 36.60 2.29 12.64
CA GLU A 99 37.46 2.67 11.52
C GLU A 99 37.30 4.15 11.20
N GLU A 100 38.42 4.83 10.92
CA GLU A 100 38.44 6.21 10.45
C GLU A 100 38.20 6.26 8.95
N VAL A 101 36.99 6.67 8.55
CA VAL A 101 36.53 6.56 7.17
C VAL A 101 36.32 7.95 6.57
N ILE A 102 36.82 8.14 5.35
CA ILE A 102 36.61 9.35 4.55
C ILE A 102 35.38 9.20 3.66
N SER A 103 35.18 8.02 3.08
CA SER A 103 34.03 7.73 2.22
C SER A 103 33.63 6.28 2.39
N MET A 104 32.34 6.04 2.57
CA MET A 104 31.76 4.70 2.63
C MET A 104 30.55 4.62 1.72
N ASP A 105 30.54 3.65 0.81
CA ASP A 105 29.41 3.32 -0.04
C ASP A 105 29.09 1.85 0.15
N LEU A 106 27.96 1.57 0.79
CA LEU A 106 27.55 0.23 1.21
C LEU A 106 26.25 -0.17 0.48
N PRO A 107 26.34 -1.02 -0.55
CA PRO A 107 25.17 -1.55 -1.25
C PRO A 107 24.31 -2.42 -0.32
N PHE A 108 23.00 -2.40 -0.51
CA PHE A 108 22.06 -3.20 0.26
C PHE A 108 20.89 -3.68 -0.61
N VAL A 109 20.27 -4.78 -0.16
CA VAL A 109 18.98 -5.25 -0.65
C VAL A 109 18.14 -5.72 0.53
N LEU A 110 16.91 -5.22 0.62
CA LEU A 110 15.94 -5.58 1.64
C LEU A 110 14.74 -6.21 0.97
N PHE A 111 14.59 -7.53 1.12
CA PHE A 111 13.44 -8.24 0.56
C PHE A 111 12.14 -7.87 1.29
N ILE A 112 11.11 -7.57 0.51
CA ILE A 112 9.76 -7.34 1.01
C ILE A 112 9.06 -8.70 1.12
N PRO A 113 8.49 -9.05 2.29
CA PRO A 113 7.78 -10.32 2.44
C PRO A 113 6.61 -10.46 1.47
N PHE A 114 6.46 -11.64 0.86
CA PHE A 114 5.45 -11.94 -0.15
C PHE A 114 4.59 -13.18 0.16
N GLY A 115 4.73 -13.77 1.35
CA GLY A 115 4.05 -15.00 1.76
C GLY A 115 2.74 -14.77 2.53
N ARG A 116 1.74 -15.64 2.35
CA ARG A 116 0.40 -15.55 2.99
C ARG A 116 0.31 -16.19 4.40
N GLY A 117 1.41 -16.69 4.97
CA GLY A 117 1.34 -17.66 6.08
C GLY A 117 2.15 -17.35 7.34
N ALA A 118 2.77 -16.18 7.47
CA ALA A 118 3.59 -15.91 8.65
C ALA A 118 2.78 -15.27 9.79
N GLN A 119 2.82 -15.90 10.97
CA GLN A 119 2.23 -15.34 12.18
C GLN A 119 2.97 -14.06 12.64
N GLU A 120 4.28 -13.98 12.38
CA GLU A 120 5.10 -12.78 12.66
C GLU A 120 4.75 -11.62 11.72
N ALA A 121 4.45 -10.45 12.30
CA ALA A 121 4.07 -9.26 11.54
C ALA A 121 5.15 -8.80 10.52
N SER A 122 6.43 -9.01 10.85
CA SER A 122 7.58 -8.70 9.96
C SER A 122 7.67 -9.57 8.71
N ARG A 123 6.94 -10.69 8.66
CA ARG A 123 6.91 -11.63 7.52
C ARG A 123 5.57 -11.64 6.79
N ARG A 124 4.59 -10.86 7.24
CA ARG A 124 3.33 -10.64 6.50
C ARG A 124 3.58 -9.75 5.30
N ILE A 125 2.78 -9.93 4.25
CA ILE A 125 2.78 -9.02 3.09
C ILE A 125 2.42 -7.62 3.61
N PRO A 126 3.31 -6.62 3.49
CA PRO A 126 3.03 -5.30 4.00
C PRO A 126 1.82 -4.67 3.28
N ALA A 127 1.09 -3.80 3.97
CA ALA A 127 0.07 -2.96 3.35
C ALA A 127 0.71 -2.00 2.32
N ALA A 128 -0.11 -1.37 1.47
CA ALA A 128 0.40 -0.31 0.61
C ALA A 128 0.57 0.99 1.42
N SER A 129 1.51 1.84 1.02
CA SER A 129 1.55 3.23 1.47
C SER A 129 0.22 3.90 1.15
N LEU A 130 -0.43 4.48 2.15
CA LEU A 130 -1.75 5.09 2.05
C LEU A 130 -1.90 6.21 3.08
N GLN A 131 -2.58 7.28 2.69
CA GLN A 131 -3.05 8.32 3.60
C GLN A 131 -4.52 8.60 3.29
N LEU A 132 -5.40 8.27 4.24
CA LEU A 132 -6.82 8.59 4.10
C LEU A 132 -7.09 10.10 4.29
N PRO A 133 -8.22 10.60 3.76
CA PRO A 133 -8.64 11.98 3.99
C PRO A 133 -8.65 12.35 5.47
N SER A 134 -8.26 13.59 5.77
CA SER A 134 -8.12 14.11 7.15
C SER A 134 -7.15 13.31 8.03
N ARG A 135 -6.27 12.48 7.43
CA ARG A 135 -5.24 11.69 8.13
C ARG A 135 -5.82 10.75 9.19
N THR A 136 -7.02 10.20 8.92
CA THR A 136 -7.66 9.28 9.87
C THR A 136 -6.96 7.93 9.95
N ALA A 137 -6.28 7.52 8.88
CA ALA A 137 -5.34 6.41 8.85
C ALA A 137 -4.17 6.74 7.90
N GLU A 138 -2.97 6.32 8.28
CA GLU A 138 -1.75 6.47 7.49
C GLU A 138 -0.92 5.18 7.59
N THR A 139 -0.40 4.71 6.46
CA THR A 139 0.66 3.70 6.38
C THR A 139 1.75 4.26 5.48
N PHE A 140 2.99 4.28 5.94
CA PHE A 140 4.15 4.65 5.13
C PHE A 140 5.39 3.87 5.55
N TYR A 141 6.41 3.88 4.69
CA TYR A 141 7.64 3.14 4.92
C TYR A 141 8.85 4.04 4.86
N GLU A 142 9.87 3.69 5.65
CA GLU A 142 11.14 4.37 5.71
C GLU A 142 12.28 3.35 5.67
N ILE A 143 13.28 3.60 4.83
CA ILE A 143 14.59 2.97 5.00
C ILE A 143 15.23 3.65 6.20
N VAL A 144 15.56 2.87 7.23
CA VAL A 144 16.22 3.36 8.44
C VAL A 144 17.65 2.83 8.47
N VAL A 145 18.59 3.74 8.30
CA VAL A 145 20.02 3.47 8.44
C VAL A 145 20.42 3.78 9.87
N THR A 146 21.00 2.81 10.57
CA THR A 146 21.57 3.02 11.89
C THR A 146 23.08 3.05 11.77
N VAL A 147 23.70 4.15 12.19
CA VAL A 147 25.16 4.34 12.21
C VAL A 147 25.62 4.46 13.64
N GLN A 148 26.56 3.62 14.04
CA GLN A 148 27.28 3.72 15.30
C GLN A 148 28.65 4.34 15.05
N GLN A 149 28.95 5.40 15.79
CA GLN A 149 30.20 6.14 15.74
C GLN A 149 30.96 5.96 17.06
N GLY A 150 32.03 5.17 17.03
CA GLY A 150 32.76 4.81 18.25
C GLY A 150 31.91 3.95 19.22
N PRO A 151 32.27 3.92 20.52
CA PRO A 151 31.71 2.97 21.47
C PRO A 151 30.26 3.27 21.90
N SER A 152 29.76 4.50 21.77
CA SER A 152 28.47 4.88 22.37
C SER A 152 27.54 5.75 21.52
N GLU A 153 28.01 6.41 20.46
CA GLU A 153 27.16 7.31 19.68
C GLU A 153 26.44 6.55 18.57
N GLN A 154 25.15 6.27 18.75
CA GLN A 154 24.30 5.63 17.73
C GLN A 154 23.25 6.60 17.22
N ARG A 155 23.15 6.77 15.90
CA ARG A 155 22.17 7.65 15.23
C ARG A 155 21.38 6.88 14.19
N LYS A 156 20.10 7.24 14.02
CA LYS A 156 19.20 6.69 13.00
C LYS A 156 18.86 7.77 11.98
N TYR A 157 18.89 7.39 10.70
CA TYR A 157 18.57 8.24 9.56
C TYR A 157 17.44 7.58 8.78
N ALA A 158 16.31 8.27 8.63
CA ALA A 158 15.11 7.75 7.99
C ALA A 158 14.88 8.39 6.61
N PHE A 159 14.62 7.56 5.60
CA PHE A 159 14.38 7.98 4.22
C PHE A 159 13.07 7.37 3.72
N PRO A 160 12.07 8.18 3.31
CA PRO A 160 10.77 7.66 2.91
C PRO A 160 10.87 6.83 1.62
N VAL A 161 10.19 5.69 1.60
CA VAL A 161 10.05 4.84 0.40
C VAL A 161 8.58 4.44 0.26
N PRO A 162 7.85 4.97 -0.73
CA PRO A 162 6.46 4.58 -0.92
C PRO A 162 6.39 3.12 -1.44
N VAL A 163 5.48 2.33 -0.87
CA VAL A 163 5.25 0.93 -1.29
C VAL A 163 3.86 0.82 -1.91
N CYS A 164 3.78 0.49 -3.20
CA CYS A 164 2.52 0.18 -3.88
C CYS A 164 2.26 -1.33 -3.84
N ARG A 165 0.97 -1.73 -3.83
CA ARG A 165 0.57 -3.13 -3.93
C ARG A 165 -0.15 -3.40 -5.24
N TYR A 166 0.12 -4.58 -5.79
CA TYR A 166 -0.39 -5.03 -7.08
C TYR A 166 -1.13 -6.36 -6.99
N ASP A 167 -1.38 -6.90 -5.80
CA ASP A 167 -2.13 -8.15 -5.62
C ASP A 167 -3.64 -8.00 -5.85
N THR A 168 -4.15 -6.76 -5.95
CA THR A 168 -5.56 -6.44 -6.18
C THR A 168 -5.91 -6.09 -7.63
N LEU A 169 -4.95 -6.24 -8.56
CA LEU A 169 -5.14 -5.88 -9.97
C LEU A 169 -6.33 -6.63 -10.59
N SER A 170 -7.20 -5.89 -11.26
CA SER A 170 -8.45 -6.43 -11.83
C SER A 170 -8.22 -7.42 -12.99
N THR A 171 -7.02 -7.46 -13.55
CA THR A 171 -6.60 -8.37 -14.62
C THR A 171 -6.26 -9.78 -14.13
N PHE A 172 -6.05 -9.99 -12.82
CA PHE A 172 -5.78 -11.32 -12.32
C PHE A 172 -6.98 -12.25 -12.44
N GLY A 173 -6.72 -13.48 -12.88
CA GLY A 173 -7.74 -14.50 -13.10
C GLY A 173 -8.54 -14.88 -11.86
N MET A 174 -8.06 -14.57 -10.65
CA MET A 174 -8.85 -14.75 -9.43
C MET A 174 -10.02 -13.77 -9.31
N TYR A 175 -9.89 -12.58 -9.89
CA TYR A 175 -10.93 -11.55 -9.89
C TYR A 175 -11.78 -11.57 -11.16
N ASN A 176 -11.29 -12.19 -12.24
CA ASN A 176 -12.02 -12.36 -13.50
C ASN A 176 -12.90 -13.62 -13.49
N ARG A 177 -13.67 -13.80 -12.41
CA ARG A 177 -14.63 -14.89 -12.26
C ARG A 177 -15.96 -14.31 -11.80
N PRO A 178 -17.10 -14.77 -12.34
CA PRO A 178 -18.38 -14.29 -11.90
C PRO A 178 -18.62 -14.57 -10.41
N GLU A 179 -19.03 -13.55 -9.67
CA GLU A 179 -19.42 -13.68 -8.27
C GLU A 179 -20.95 -13.60 -8.17
N THR A 180 -21.57 -14.61 -7.58
CA THR A 180 -23.02 -14.70 -7.42
C THR A 180 -23.41 -14.74 -5.96
N ALA A 181 -24.49 -14.06 -5.60
CA ALA A 181 -25.08 -14.14 -4.28
C ALA A 181 -26.60 -14.12 -4.37
N GLU A 182 -27.26 -14.87 -3.49
CA GLU A 182 -28.71 -14.90 -3.39
C GLU A 182 -29.15 -14.71 -1.94
N LYS A 183 -30.32 -14.08 -1.76
CA LYS A 183 -30.88 -13.85 -0.44
C LYS A 183 -32.40 -13.81 -0.47
N VAL A 184 -32.98 -14.36 0.59
CA VAL A 184 -34.42 -14.37 0.87
C VAL A 184 -34.64 -13.75 2.24
N THR A 185 -35.68 -12.92 2.40
CA THR A 185 -36.00 -12.29 3.70
C THR A 185 -37.35 -12.74 4.26
N ASP A 186 -38.37 -12.87 3.43
CA ASP A 186 -39.75 -13.17 3.84
C ASP A 186 -40.39 -14.27 2.99
N HIS A 187 -39.57 -15.21 2.47
CA HIS A 187 -39.95 -16.40 1.69
C HIS A 187 -40.82 -16.16 0.43
N LEU A 188 -41.22 -14.93 0.11
CA LEU A 188 -42.04 -14.62 -1.07
C LEU A 188 -41.21 -14.35 -2.32
N VAL A 189 -40.05 -13.71 -2.15
CA VAL A 189 -39.17 -13.28 -3.25
C VAL A 189 -37.72 -13.62 -2.90
N THR A 190 -36.98 -14.09 -3.90
CA THR A 190 -35.53 -14.29 -3.83
C THR A 190 -34.85 -13.21 -4.65
N LEU A 191 -33.94 -12.45 -4.04
CA LEU A 191 -33.03 -11.56 -4.74
C LEU A 191 -31.75 -12.33 -5.05
N GLY A 192 -31.34 -12.35 -6.31
CA GLY A 192 -30.06 -12.86 -6.78
C GLY A 192 -29.28 -11.78 -7.50
N ILE A 193 -27.96 -11.81 -7.36
CA ILE A 193 -27.04 -10.94 -8.09
C ILE A 193 -25.93 -11.75 -8.74
N SER A 194 -25.39 -11.24 -9.84
CA SER A 194 -24.18 -11.74 -10.48
C SER A 194 -23.31 -10.56 -10.94
N LEU A 195 -22.06 -10.54 -10.49
CA LEU A 195 -21.03 -9.61 -10.95
C LEU A 195 -20.10 -10.36 -11.91
N PRO A 196 -19.63 -9.73 -13.00
CA PRO A 196 -18.70 -10.38 -13.93
C PRO A 196 -17.28 -10.51 -13.35
N ARG A 197 -16.92 -9.66 -12.39
CA ARG A 197 -15.61 -9.62 -11.73
C ARG A 197 -15.69 -9.11 -10.29
N GLY A 198 -14.67 -9.44 -9.50
CA GLY A 198 -14.57 -9.07 -8.08
C GLY A 198 -13.70 -7.85 -7.77
N SER A 199 -12.90 -7.35 -8.72
CA SER A 199 -11.99 -6.20 -8.50
C SER A 199 -12.27 -5.03 -9.45
N TYR A 200 -12.27 -3.81 -8.90
CA TYR A 200 -12.60 -2.57 -9.62
C TYR A 200 -11.64 -1.43 -9.22
N GLY A 201 -11.19 -0.65 -10.20
CA GLY A 201 -10.38 0.55 -10.01
C GLY A 201 -11.14 1.87 -10.22
N PRO A 202 -10.47 3.03 -10.12
CA PRO A 202 -11.06 4.31 -10.48
C PRO A 202 -11.63 4.30 -11.90
N LEU A 203 -12.79 4.92 -12.12
CA LEU A 203 -13.48 5.03 -13.41
C LEU A 203 -13.92 3.70 -14.05
N ASP A 204 -13.69 2.57 -13.39
CA ASP A 204 -14.13 1.29 -13.89
C ASP A 204 -15.67 1.17 -13.90
N PRO A 205 -16.26 0.59 -14.95
CA PRO A 205 -17.66 0.24 -14.94
C PRO A 205 -17.89 -0.94 -13.98
N VAL A 206 -18.90 -0.80 -13.12
CA VAL A 206 -19.41 -1.83 -12.23
C VAL A 206 -20.78 -2.22 -12.74
N SER A 207 -20.88 -3.38 -13.40
CA SER A 207 -22.13 -3.94 -13.90
C SER A 207 -22.56 -5.10 -13.02
N VAL A 208 -23.83 -5.12 -12.61
CA VAL A 208 -24.42 -6.18 -11.81
C VAL A 208 -25.71 -6.66 -12.47
N TYR A 209 -25.78 -7.96 -12.74
CA TYR A 209 -27.03 -8.59 -13.14
C TYR A 209 -27.86 -8.85 -11.88
N VAL A 210 -29.06 -8.32 -11.83
CA VAL A 210 -29.98 -8.48 -10.71
C VAL A 210 -31.16 -9.31 -11.15
N ARG A 211 -31.54 -10.30 -10.34
CA ARG A 211 -32.69 -11.18 -10.56
C ARG A 211 -33.58 -11.20 -9.32
N LEU A 212 -34.88 -11.03 -9.51
CA LEU A 212 -35.92 -11.21 -8.50
C LEU A 212 -36.80 -12.37 -8.94
N SER A 213 -36.77 -13.47 -8.20
CA SER A 213 -37.55 -14.67 -8.51
C SER A 213 -38.68 -14.83 -7.48
N PRO A 214 -39.95 -14.95 -7.93
CA PRO A 214 -41.04 -15.29 -7.02
C PRO A 214 -40.86 -16.71 -6.48
N ASN A 215 -41.30 -16.96 -5.24
CA ASN A 215 -41.33 -18.31 -4.71
C ASN A 215 -42.46 -19.14 -5.37
N PRO A 216 -42.15 -20.26 -6.04
CA PRO A 216 -43.15 -21.14 -6.67
C PRO A 216 -44.23 -21.63 -5.69
N ASP A 217 -43.86 -21.90 -4.44
CA ASP A 217 -44.79 -22.42 -3.41
C ASP A 217 -45.84 -21.39 -2.97
N TRP A 218 -45.57 -20.10 -3.23
CA TRP A 218 -46.39 -18.97 -2.77
C TRP A 218 -46.78 -18.02 -3.90
N LEU A 219 -46.91 -18.50 -5.14
CA LEU A 219 -47.18 -17.68 -6.33
C LEU A 219 -48.35 -16.71 -6.17
N GLY A 220 -49.45 -17.14 -5.55
CA GLY A 220 -50.62 -16.29 -5.32
C GLY A 220 -50.34 -15.06 -4.44
N LYS A 221 -49.39 -15.14 -3.51
CA LYS A 221 -48.93 -14.02 -2.69
C LYS A 221 -47.78 -13.27 -3.36
N ALA A 222 -46.83 -13.99 -3.97
CA ALA A 222 -45.68 -13.41 -4.66
C ALA A 222 -46.10 -12.48 -5.83
N ARG A 223 -47.14 -12.83 -6.60
CA ARG A 223 -47.72 -11.99 -7.67
C ARG A 223 -48.24 -10.63 -7.19
N LYS A 224 -48.59 -10.51 -5.90
CA LYS A 224 -49.08 -9.25 -5.32
C LYS A 224 -47.93 -8.31 -4.95
N VAL A 225 -46.71 -8.83 -4.87
CA VAL A 225 -45.53 -8.04 -4.55
C VAL A 225 -45.22 -7.10 -5.71
N THR A 226 -45.01 -5.83 -5.39
CA THR A 226 -44.64 -4.81 -6.37
C THR A 226 -43.20 -4.39 -6.16
N ILE A 227 -42.39 -4.42 -7.23
CA ILE A 227 -41.03 -3.91 -7.25
C ILE A 227 -41.13 -2.39 -7.38
N ASN A 228 -40.87 -1.67 -6.30
CA ASN A 228 -40.93 -0.21 -6.30
C ASN A 228 -39.70 0.36 -7.03
N LYS A 229 -38.52 0.04 -6.52
CA LYS A 229 -37.23 0.51 -7.04
C LYS A 229 -36.10 -0.43 -6.62
N ILE A 230 -35.01 -0.41 -7.37
CA ILE A 230 -33.78 -1.11 -7.01
C ILE A 230 -32.68 -0.09 -6.82
N THR A 231 -31.98 -0.21 -5.72
CA THR A 231 -30.86 0.64 -5.36
C THR A 231 -29.58 -0.18 -5.44
N ILE A 232 -28.61 0.30 -6.20
CA ILE A 232 -27.24 -0.20 -6.17
C ILE A 232 -26.33 0.87 -5.56
N GLY A 233 -25.33 0.48 -4.81
CA GLY A 233 -24.35 1.40 -4.26
C GLY A 233 -23.08 0.68 -3.84
N ILE A 234 -22.01 1.45 -3.63
CA ILE A 234 -20.77 0.94 -3.06
C ILE A 234 -20.60 1.58 -1.69
N ASP A 235 -20.37 0.73 -0.70
CA ASP A 235 -20.09 1.12 0.67
C ASP A 235 -18.61 0.84 0.98
N GLU A 236 -17.91 1.86 1.48
CA GLU A 236 -16.59 1.77 2.08
C GLU A 236 -16.77 1.52 3.59
N GLU A 237 -16.16 0.46 4.11
CA GLU A 237 -16.10 0.14 5.53
C GLU A 237 -14.64 0.22 6.01
N ILE A 238 -14.36 1.18 6.89
CA ILE A 238 -13.05 1.32 7.55
C ILE A 238 -13.20 0.79 8.97
N ILE A 239 -12.39 -0.20 9.32
CA ILE A 239 -12.33 -0.81 10.64
C ILE A 239 -11.01 -0.40 11.28
N TYR A 240 -11.07 0.50 12.27
CA TYR A 240 -9.91 0.89 13.08
C TYR A 240 -9.71 -0.11 14.22
N ASN A 241 -8.45 -0.34 14.62
CA ASN A 241 -8.06 -1.34 15.63
C ASN A 241 -8.64 -2.74 15.36
N HIS A 242 -8.63 -3.19 14.12
CA HIS A 242 -9.33 -4.43 13.72
C HIS A 242 -8.80 -5.72 14.39
N GLU A 243 -7.58 -5.71 14.93
CA GLU A 243 -6.96 -6.80 15.70
C GLU A 243 -6.91 -6.51 17.24
N GLY A 244 -7.43 -5.38 17.71
CA GLY A 244 -7.34 -4.94 19.13
C GLY A 244 -8.65 -5.06 19.93
N ASP A 245 -8.63 -4.59 21.17
CA ASP A 245 -9.69 -4.82 22.17
C ASP A 245 -11.06 -4.19 21.83
N GLU A 246 -11.10 -3.08 21.09
CA GLU A 246 -12.36 -2.46 20.62
C GLU A 246 -12.23 -1.91 19.18
N PRO A 247 -12.72 -2.64 18.16
CA PRO A 247 -12.68 -2.17 16.78
C PRO A 247 -13.76 -1.11 16.52
N GLN A 248 -13.37 0.06 16.02
CA GLN A 248 -14.31 1.10 15.59
C GLN A 248 -14.57 0.96 14.09
N ARG A 249 -15.84 0.82 13.69
CA ARG A 249 -16.24 0.69 12.29
C ARG A 249 -16.88 1.97 11.79
N LYS A 250 -16.44 2.44 10.62
CA LYS A 250 -17.06 3.57 9.91
C LYS A 250 -17.47 3.11 8.53
N VAL A 251 -18.76 3.22 8.23
CA VAL A 251 -19.33 2.88 6.92
C VAL A 251 -19.74 4.16 6.21
N LYS A 252 -19.33 4.29 4.95
CA LYS A 252 -19.66 5.41 4.08
C LYS A 252 -20.08 4.90 2.71
N THR A 253 -21.27 5.26 2.27
CA THR A 253 -21.67 5.05 0.88
C THR A 253 -20.92 6.04 -0.02
N ILE A 254 -20.06 5.54 -0.90
CA ILE A 254 -19.23 6.36 -1.80
C ILE A 254 -20.00 6.74 -3.08
N ILE A 255 -20.87 5.85 -3.55
CA ILE A 255 -21.73 6.09 -4.71
C ILE A 255 -23.01 5.28 -4.57
N LYS A 256 -24.12 5.82 -5.07
CA LYS A 256 -25.44 5.18 -5.05
C LYS A 256 -26.21 5.57 -6.31
N LYS A 257 -26.87 4.59 -6.92
CA LYS A 257 -27.81 4.78 -8.03
C LYS A 257 -29.11 4.05 -7.71
N THR A 258 -30.23 4.67 -8.03
CA THR A 258 -31.57 4.11 -7.80
C THR A 258 -32.30 4.06 -9.13
N GLU A 259 -32.86 2.91 -9.46
CA GLU A 259 -33.68 2.69 -10.65
C GLU A 259 -35.11 2.38 -10.22
N THR A 260 -36.06 3.21 -10.66
CA THR A 260 -37.48 3.02 -10.38
C THR A 260 -38.06 2.02 -11.36
N VAL A 261 -38.70 0.96 -10.84
CA VAL A 261 -39.29 -0.10 -11.67
C VAL A 261 -40.82 0.05 -11.70
N GLY A 262 -41.45 0.17 -10.53
CA GLY A 262 -42.88 0.46 -10.41
C GLY A 262 -43.82 -0.63 -10.95
N MET A 263 -43.42 -1.90 -10.95
CA MET A 263 -44.21 -3.00 -11.54
C MET A 263 -44.45 -4.16 -10.57
N ARG A 264 -45.55 -4.90 -10.77
CA ARG A 264 -45.80 -6.15 -10.05
C ARG A 264 -44.81 -7.23 -10.50
N LEU A 265 -44.38 -8.08 -9.57
CA LEU A 265 -43.43 -9.16 -9.83
C LEU A 265 -44.05 -10.18 -10.82
N PRO A 266 -43.45 -10.39 -12.02
CA PRO A 266 -43.93 -11.37 -12.97
C PRO A 266 -43.72 -12.81 -12.49
N ASP A 267 -44.49 -13.75 -13.03
CA ASP A 267 -44.39 -15.18 -12.71
C ASP A 267 -43.03 -15.78 -13.07
N VAL A 268 -42.45 -15.32 -14.18
CA VAL A 268 -41.12 -15.72 -14.65
C VAL A 268 -39.99 -15.04 -13.87
N GLY A 269 -40.32 -14.13 -12.96
CA GLY A 269 -39.39 -13.25 -12.28
C GLY A 269 -39.08 -11.97 -13.06
N TRP A 270 -38.28 -11.12 -12.44
CA TRP A 270 -37.79 -9.88 -13.02
C TRP A 270 -36.26 -9.93 -13.04
N ALA A 271 -35.64 -9.42 -14.09
CA ALA A 271 -34.19 -9.29 -14.14
C ALA A 271 -33.77 -8.05 -14.94
N ALA A 272 -32.66 -7.45 -14.54
CA ALA A 272 -32.04 -6.34 -15.27
C ALA A 272 -30.54 -6.27 -15.00
N ASN A 273 -29.82 -5.66 -15.94
CA ASN A 273 -28.43 -5.25 -15.73
C ASN A 273 -28.42 -3.81 -15.22
N LEU A 274 -27.93 -3.63 -14.00
CA LEU A 274 -27.73 -2.32 -13.40
C LEU A 274 -26.25 -1.99 -13.40
N GLY A 275 -25.90 -0.73 -13.57
CA GLY A 275 -24.50 -0.32 -13.59
C GLY A 275 -24.25 1.07 -13.01
N LEU A 276 -23.07 1.21 -12.45
CA LEU A 276 -22.48 2.47 -11.97
C LEU A 276 -21.00 2.53 -12.37
N VAL A 277 -20.39 3.70 -12.27
CA VAL A 277 -18.95 3.90 -12.50
C VAL A 277 -18.27 4.11 -11.15
N PHE A 278 -17.17 3.40 -10.90
CA PHE A 278 -16.43 3.56 -9.65
C PHE A 278 -15.85 4.99 -9.56
N PRO A 279 -16.02 5.70 -8.43
CA PRO A 279 -15.61 7.09 -8.34
C PRO A 279 -14.08 7.23 -8.40
N ALA A 280 -13.63 8.27 -9.10
CA ALA A 280 -12.24 8.70 -9.10
C ALA A 280 -12.12 10.11 -8.53
N LYS A 281 -10.96 10.39 -7.94
CA LYS A 281 -10.56 11.68 -7.42
C LYS A 281 -9.73 12.41 -8.48
N ASP A 282 -10.07 13.67 -8.76
CA ASP A 282 -9.16 14.52 -9.51
C ASP A 282 -7.91 14.81 -8.66
N LEU A 283 -6.75 14.49 -9.22
CA LEU A 283 -5.47 14.69 -8.57
C LEU A 283 -5.04 16.16 -8.62
N ARG A 284 -5.64 16.96 -9.51
CA ARG A 284 -5.35 18.38 -9.67
C ARG A 284 -6.01 19.21 -8.56
N ASP A 285 -5.38 20.33 -8.23
CA ASP A 285 -5.95 21.34 -7.34
C ASP A 285 -7.00 22.21 -8.06
N ALA A 286 -7.54 23.20 -7.35
CA ALA A 286 -8.58 24.10 -7.87
C ALA A 286 -8.11 24.92 -9.09
N ASP A 287 -6.80 25.10 -9.26
CA ASP A 287 -6.19 25.81 -10.38
C ASP A 287 -5.86 24.85 -11.55
N GLY A 288 -6.19 23.57 -11.41
CA GLY A 288 -5.91 22.53 -12.41
C GLY A 288 -4.46 22.03 -12.40
N ILE A 289 -3.69 22.34 -11.36
CA ILE A 289 -2.28 22.00 -11.23
C ILE A 289 -2.14 20.70 -10.43
N LEU A 290 -1.27 19.80 -10.87
CA LEU A 290 -0.93 18.60 -10.10
C LEU A 290 -0.03 19.00 -8.92
N PRO A 291 -0.48 18.85 -7.66
CA PRO A 291 0.32 19.23 -6.51
C PRO A 291 1.56 18.33 -6.41
N ARG A 292 2.65 18.87 -5.85
CA ARG A 292 3.85 18.07 -5.57
C ARG A 292 3.48 16.92 -4.63
N GLY A 293 3.77 15.69 -5.06
CA GLY A 293 3.56 14.50 -4.26
C GLY A 293 4.33 14.54 -2.94
N LYS A 294 3.79 13.87 -1.92
CA LYS A 294 4.51 13.64 -0.66
C LYS A 294 5.44 12.45 -0.86
N ALA A 295 6.72 12.56 -0.50
CA ALA A 295 7.70 11.49 -0.73
C ALA A 295 7.28 10.12 -0.16
N ALA A 296 6.52 10.10 0.95
CA ALA A 296 6.06 8.87 1.61
C ALA A 296 4.79 8.24 1.00
N PHE A 297 4.03 8.97 0.16
CA PHE A 297 2.70 8.57 -0.29
C PHE A 297 2.52 8.73 -1.80
N PRO A 298 2.21 7.66 -2.54
CA PRO A 298 1.80 7.75 -3.94
C PRO A 298 0.53 8.60 -4.11
N ALA A 299 0.40 9.24 -5.27
CA ALA A 299 -0.79 9.98 -5.64
C ALA A 299 -1.85 9.04 -6.25
N TYR A 300 -2.77 8.54 -5.44
CA TYR A 300 -3.85 7.67 -5.92
C TYR A 300 -5.07 8.45 -6.40
N ALA A 301 -5.65 8.01 -7.51
CA ALA A 301 -6.90 8.55 -8.06
C ALA A 301 -8.16 8.02 -7.32
N VAL A 302 -8.00 7.38 -6.16
CA VAL A 302 -9.10 6.90 -5.30
C VAL A 302 -8.91 7.42 -3.88
N GLY A 303 -10.01 7.59 -3.13
CA GLY A 303 -9.96 8.05 -1.73
C GLY A 303 -9.41 7.01 -0.74
N GLY A 304 -9.47 5.74 -1.14
CA GLY A 304 -9.00 4.55 -0.44
C GLY A 304 -9.10 3.36 -1.38
N PHE A 305 -8.55 2.22 -0.98
CA PHE A 305 -8.63 0.96 -1.70
C PHE A 305 -8.56 -0.21 -0.70
N THR A 306 -8.93 -1.42 -1.14
CA THR A 306 -8.98 -2.58 -0.25
C THR A 306 -7.60 -2.87 0.31
N THR A 307 -7.45 -2.80 1.63
CA THR A 307 -6.16 -3.00 2.30
C THR A 307 -6.36 -3.46 3.74
N THR A 308 -5.42 -4.25 4.24
CA THR A 308 -5.35 -4.68 5.63
C THR A 308 -3.99 -4.29 6.19
N ALA A 309 -3.97 -3.35 7.11
CA ALA A 309 -2.82 -2.88 7.88
C ALA A 309 -2.90 -3.45 9.31
N SER A 310 -1.89 -3.24 10.17
CA SER A 310 -1.96 -3.66 11.58
C SER A 310 -3.06 -2.89 12.34
N LEU A 311 -3.11 -1.57 12.17
CA LEU A 311 -4.02 -0.70 12.92
C LEU A 311 -5.40 -0.50 12.28
N TYR A 312 -5.58 -0.82 11.00
CA TYR A 312 -6.85 -0.62 10.32
C TYR A 312 -7.04 -1.57 9.12
N LYS A 313 -8.29 -1.75 8.73
CA LYS A 313 -8.69 -2.50 7.54
C LYS A 313 -9.70 -1.67 6.74
N ILE A 314 -9.58 -1.69 5.42
CA ILE A 314 -10.52 -1.04 4.50
C ILE A 314 -11.13 -2.11 3.61
N GLU A 315 -12.45 -2.23 3.68
CA GLU A 315 -13.24 -3.16 2.88
C GLU A 315 -14.28 -2.40 2.07
N TYR A 316 -14.64 -2.95 0.91
CA TYR A 316 -15.66 -2.39 0.05
C TYR A 316 -16.73 -3.42 -0.24
N TYR A 317 -17.96 -2.95 -0.36
CA TYR A 317 -19.11 -3.80 -0.60
C TYR A 317 -20.01 -3.20 -1.68
N LEU A 318 -20.39 -4.02 -2.65
CA LEU A 318 -21.50 -3.72 -3.53
C LEU A 318 -22.80 -4.05 -2.79
N THR A 319 -23.61 -3.04 -2.54
CA THR A 319 -24.92 -3.18 -1.92
C THR A 319 -26.01 -3.11 -2.98
N VAL A 320 -26.79 -4.18 -3.12
CA VAL A 320 -27.99 -4.23 -3.96
C VAL A 320 -29.21 -4.37 -3.06
N LYS A 321 -30.07 -3.35 -3.08
CA LYS A 321 -31.31 -3.29 -2.30
C LYS A 321 -32.52 -3.25 -3.21
N ALA A 322 -33.34 -4.30 -3.15
CA ALA A 322 -34.65 -4.33 -3.76
C ALA A 322 -35.68 -3.76 -2.78
N HIS A 323 -36.34 -2.67 -3.19
CA HIS A 323 -37.44 -2.10 -2.42
C HIS A 323 -38.77 -2.67 -2.90
N LEU A 324 -39.45 -3.38 -2.02
CA LEU A 324 -40.66 -4.12 -2.35
C LEU A 324 -41.86 -3.53 -1.61
N ILE A 325 -43.03 -3.58 -2.24
CA ILE A 325 -44.32 -3.25 -1.63
C ILE A 325 -45.07 -4.57 -1.45
N SER A 326 -45.70 -4.75 -0.29
CA SER A 326 -46.35 -6.01 0.13
C SER A 326 -45.39 -7.19 0.37
N ALA A 327 -44.10 -6.90 0.50
CA ALA A 327 -43.03 -7.81 0.95
C ALA A 327 -41.95 -6.99 1.69
N ARG A 328 -41.06 -7.65 2.43
CA ARG A 328 -39.90 -6.99 3.07
C ARG A 328 -38.84 -6.66 2.02
N ASP A 329 -38.22 -5.49 2.14
CA ASP A 329 -37.04 -5.13 1.36
C ASP A 329 -35.94 -6.20 1.52
N ILE A 330 -35.27 -6.52 0.42
CA ILE A 330 -34.17 -7.49 0.41
C ILE A 330 -32.87 -6.75 0.08
N ILE A 331 -31.82 -7.00 0.87
CA ILE A 331 -30.51 -6.36 0.71
C ILE A 331 -29.42 -7.41 0.65
N ILE A 332 -28.72 -7.47 -0.48
CA ILE A 332 -27.47 -8.19 -0.63
C ILE A 332 -26.31 -7.21 -0.50
N ARG A 333 -25.31 -7.61 0.28
CA ARG A 333 -24.07 -6.87 0.49
C ARG A 333 -22.92 -7.80 0.10
N GLN A 334 -22.43 -7.65 -1.12
CA GLN A 334 -21.38 -8.49 -1.70
C GLN A 334 -20.01 -7.81 -1.51
N PRO A 335 -19.02 -8.47 -0.88
CA PRO A 335 -17.67 -7.91 -0.81
C PRO A 335 -17.09 -7.73 -2.22
N ILE A 336 -16.40 -6.62 -2.44
CA ILE A 336 -15.63 -6.37 -3.67
C ILE A 336 -14.23 -5.90 -3.29
N VAL A 337 -13.28 -6.11 -4.20
CA VAL A 337 -11.92 -5.59 -4.10
C VAL A 337 -11.84 -4.27 -4.85
N VAL A 338 -11.25 -3.26 -4.22
CA VAL A 338 -10.93 -1.99 -4.86
C VAL A 338 -9.43 -1.92 -5.07
N CYS A 339 -9.04 -1.67 -6.31
CA CYS A 339 -7.65 -1.47 -6.73
C CYS A 339 -7.36 0.03 -6.87
N PRO A 340 -6.14 0.51 -6.56
CA PRO A 340 -5.77 1.90 -6.80
C PRO A 340 -5.63 2.27 -8.29
N ILE A 341 -5.57 1.30 -9.19
CA ILE A 341 -5.34 1.45 -10.64
C ILE A 341 -6.61 1.02 -11.38
N ASP A 342 -6.98 1.75 -12.44
CA ASP A 342 -8.11 1.41 -13.30
C ASP A 342 -7.83 0.13 -14.12
N HIS A 343 -8.85 -0.42 -14.77
CA HIS A 343 -8.69 -1.66 -15.51
C HIS A 343 -7.72 -1.53 -16.70
N ALA A 344 -7.64 -0.36 -17.31
CA ALA A 344 -6.70 -0.10 -18.40
C ALA A 344 -5.25 -0.12 -17.90
N GLY A 345 -4.93 0.63 -16.84
CA GLY A 345 -3.61 0.61 -16.22
C GLY A 345 -3.26 -0.77 -15.66
N CYS A 346 -4.23 -1.51 -15.12
CA CYS A 346 -4.01 -2.90 -14.69
C CYS A 346 -3.53 -3.80 -15.85
N LYS A 347 -3.93 -3.53 -17.10
CA LYS A 347 -3.47 -4.28 -18.28
C LYS A 347 -2.07 -3.85 -18.70
N GLU A 348 -1.80 -2.55 -18.67
CA GLU A 348 -0.48 -1.99 -19.01
C GLU A 348 0.61 -2.52 -18.06
N GLU A 349 0.31 -2.66 -16.77
CA GLU A 349 1.26 -3.20 -15.79
C GLU A 349 1.58 -4.69 -16.01
N MET A 350 0.72 -5.46 -16.69
CA MET A 350 0.92 -6.92 -16.81
C MET A 350 2.22 -7.27 -17.55
N GLU A 351 2.57 -6.56 -18.61
CA GLU A 351 3.78 -6.83 -19.38
C GLU A 351 5.04 -6.58 -18.53
N ALA A 352 5.05 -5.47 -17.78
CA ALA A 352 6.13 -5.12 -16.89
C ALA A 352 6.24 -6.08 -15.69
N ILE A 353 5.11 -6.57 -15.16
CA ILE A 353 5.07 -7.62 -14.12
C ILE A 353 5.68 -8.92 -14.64
N GLU A 354 5.31 -9.35 -15.85
CA GLU A 354 5.83 -10.57 -16.46
C GLU A 354 7.33 -10.48 -16.71
N GLN A 355 7.80 -9.35 -17.24
CA GLN A 355 9.23 -9.12 -17.43
C GLN A 355 9.97 -9.14 -16.10
N CYS A 356 9.44 -8.44 -15.09
CA CYS A 356 10.06 -8.40 -13.78
C CYS A 356 10.10 -9.79 -13.10
N ALA A 357 9.08 -10.63 -13.31
CA ALA A 357 9.07 -12.01 -12.83
C ALA A 357 10.15 -12.87 -13.52
N ARG A 358 10.39 -12.67 -14.83
CA ARG A 358 11.48 -13.33 -15.55
C ARG A 358 12.85 -12.92 -15.00
N ASP A 359 13.06 -11.62 -14.77
CA ASP A 359 14.32 -11.11 -14.24
C ASP A 359 14.55 -11.58 -12.79
N ALA A 360 13.49 -11.59 -11.97
CA ALA A 360 13.53 -12.07 -10.60
C ALA A 360 13.90 -13.55 -10.50
N ALA A 361 13.54 -14.38 -11.47
CA ALA A 361 13.90 -15.80 -11.48
C ALA A 361 15.42 -16.07 -11.51
N LEU A 362 16.22 -15.07 -11.90
CA LEU A 362 17.69 -15.15 -11.93
C LEU A 362 18.34 -14.75 -10.59
N ILE A 363 17.57 -14.28 -9.63
CA ILE A 363 18.07 -13.76 -8.35
C ILE A 363 18.00 -14.85 -7.30
N ASN A 364 19.11 -15.07 -6.58
CA ASN A 364 19.13 -15.91 -5.39
C ASN A 364 18.74 -15.08 -4.15
N PRO A 365 17.58 -15.30 -3.50
CA PRO A 365 17.16 -14.50 -2.34
C PRO A 365 18.02 -14.71 -1.09
N GLU A 366 18.64 -15.88 -0.94
CA GLU A 366 19.49 -16.20 0.21
C GLU A 366 20.91 -15.63 0.06
N ASN A 367 21.33 -15.35 -1.17
CA ASN A 367 22.62 -14.73 -1.46
C ASN A 367 22.52 -13.82 -2.69
N PRO A 368 21.86 -12.65 -2.56
CA PRO A 368 21.69 -11.73 -3.66
C PRO A 368 23.05 -11.14 -4.06
N MET A 369 23.34 -11.13 -5.36
CA MET A 369 24.56 -10.49 -5.87
C MET A 369 24.45 -8.97 -5.71
N LEU A 370 25.26 -8.42 -4.81
CA LEU A 370 25.41 -6.99 -4.61
C LEU A 370 26.76 -6.51 -5.13
N PRO A 371 26.87 -5.26 -5.61
CA PRO A 371 28.16 -4.65 -5.87
C PRO A 371 29.04 -4.68 -4.62
N HIS A 372 30.36 -4.69 -4.81
CA HIS A 372 31.28 -4.64 -3.67
C HIS A 372 31.14 -3.32 -2.90
N PRO A 373 31.17 -3.36 -1.55
CA PRO A 373 31.22 -2.15 -0.75
C PRO A 373 32.51 -1.38 -1.03
N THR A 374 32.41 -0.06 -1.11
CA THR A 374 33.58 0.82 -1.25
C THR A 374 33.81 1.51 0.09
N ILE A 375 34.95 1.23 0.73
CA ILE A 375 35.33 1.81 2.02
C ILE A 375 36.70 2.43 1.85
N ILE A 376 36.77 3.76 1.93
CA ILE A 376 37.99 4.55 1.78
C ILE A 376 38.37 5.09 3.15
N ARG A 377 39.42 4.51 3.72
CA ARG A 377 39.92 4.86 5.05
C ARG A 377 40.78 6.10 4.98
N PHE A 378 40.91 6.78 6.11
CA PHE A 378 41.72 7.99 6.22
C PHE A 378 43.19 7.79 5.82
N HIS A 379 43.74 6.62 6.09
CA HIS A 379 45.13 6.27 5.80
C HIS A 379 45.35 5.63 4.41
N ASP A 380 44.29 5.45 3.62
CA ASP A 380 44.44 4.87 2.28
C ASP A 380 45.15 5.85 1.33
N HIS A 381 45.89 5.30 0.36
CA HIS A 381 46.53 6.11 -0.66
C HIS A 381 45.48 6.85 -1.50
N ASN A 382 45.66 8.15 -1.71
CA ASN A 382 44.73 9.03 -2.42
C ASN A 382 43.31 9.13 -1.81
N ALA A 383 43.13 8.85 -0.51
CA ALA A 383 41.82 8.88 0.14
C ALA A 383 41.07 10.23 -0.02
N LEU A 384 41.81 11.34 -0.10
CA LEU A 384 41.23 12.67 -0.33
C LEU A 384 40.71 12.88 -1.76
N ALA A 385 41.29 12.20 -2.76
CA ALA A 385 40.86 12.32 -4.15
C ALA A 385 39.43 11.81 -4.34
N ALA A 386 39.00 10.84 -3.51
CA ALA A 386 37.62 10.34 -3.50
C ALA A 386 36.58 11.39 -3.07
N LEU A 387 37.02 12.50 -2.46
CA LEU A 387 36.19 13.64 -2.11
C LEU A 387 36.35 14.81 -3.09
N GLY A 388 37.10 14.61 -4.18
CA GLY A 388 37.51 15.69 -5.08
C GLY A 388 38.47 16.68 -4.41
N VAL A 389 39.35 16.21 -3.52
CA VAL A 389 40.34 17.04 -2.82
C VAL A 389 41.76 16.50 -3.00
N ALA A 390 42.73 17.39 -3.23
CA ALA A 390 44.15 17.08 -3.27
C ALA A 390 44.93 17.90 -2.22
N ILE A 391 46.14 17.43 -1.86
CA ILE A 391 47.09 18.21 -1.05
C ILE A 391 48.07 18.89 -1.99
N VAL A 392 48.05 20.22 -2.03
CA VAL A 392 48.99 21.05 -2.81
C VAL A 392 49.67 22.03 -1.86
N GLY A 393 51.00 21.93 -1.70
CA GLY A 393 51.75 22.82 -0.82
C GLY A 393 51.33 22.75 0.65
N LYS A 394 51.05 21.54 1.16
CA LYS A 394 50.50 21.29 2.52
C LYS A 394 49.09 21.88 2.77
N GLN A 395 48.42 22.38 1.74
CA GLN A 395 47.04 22.87 1.81
C GLN A 395 46.10 21.94 1.06
N LYS A 396 44.89 21.78 1.59
CA LYS A 396 43.81 21.02 0.94
C LYS A 396 43.17 21.92 -0.12
N LYS A 397 43.17 21.48 -1.38
CA LYS A 397 42.58 22.19 -2.52
C LYS A 397 41.64 21.27 -3.31
N PRO A 398 40.64 21.80 -4.02
CA PRO A 398 39.85 21.00 -4.97
C PRO A 398 40.78 20.26 -5.94
N LEU A 399 40.48 18.99 -6.18
CA LEU A 399 41.11 18.21 -7.23
C LEU A 399 40.63 18.77 -8.58
N ILE A 400 41.56 19.10 -9.46
CA ILE A 400 41.31 19.51 -10.84
C ILE A 400 41.95 18.41 -11.69
N ASP A 401 41.13 17.71 -12.48
CA ASP A 401 41.57 16.67 -13.43
C ASP A 401 42.06 17.28 -14.74
#